data_AF-A0A3L7QB75-F1
#
_entry.id   AF-A0A3L7QB75-F1
#
_cell.length_a   1.000
_cell.length_b   1.000
_cell.length_c   1.000
_cell.angle_alpha   90.00
_cell.angle_beta   90.00
_cell.angle_gamma   90.00
#
_symmetry.space_group_name_H-M   'P 1'
#
loop_
_entity.id
_entity.type
_entity.pdbx_description
1 polymer ?
#
loop_
_entity_poly.entity_id
_entity_poly.type
_entity_poly.pdbx_seq_one_letter_code
_entity_poly.pdbx_strand_id
1 'polypeptide(L)'
;MISWNRWLRLFPQPMFNLLHHKKVYEKKLPLTFRFPSLEGLEERITPANPTVLSILRSAGTSASTSAAYTVSFSESVTGVDSSDFNSTASGGVTSTSISVSGSGSTYTVTISGITGTGSISLNLIDNDTIKNSASQSLGGTNLPGISFSSKTDYS
;
A
#
# COMPACT_ATOMS: atom_id res chain seq x y z
N MET A 1 57.64 17.17 -8.33
CA MET A 1 57.74 18.48 -7.64
C MET A 1 57.67 18.17 -6.13
N ILE A 2 58.84 18.03 -5.50
CA ILE A 2 59.37 18.95 -4.46
C ILE A 2 58.54 18.84 -3.17
N SER A 3 58.84 17.90 -2.27
CA SER A 3 59.88 17.96 -1.21
C SER A 3 59.58 18.98 -0.11
N TRP A 4 59.38 18.50 1.12
CA TRP A 4 59.85 19.22 2.29
C TRP A 4 60.54 18.29 3.31
N ASN A 5 61.63 18.80 3.84
CA ASN A 5 62.77 18.07 4.38
C ASN A 5 62.64 17.69 5.86
N ARG A 6 63.33 16.58 6.18
CA ARG A 6 64.04 16.26 7.44
C ARG A 6 64.32 17.44 8.36
N TRP A 7 64.22 17.24 9.68
CA TRP A 7 65.23 17.70 10.65
C TRP A 7 65.33 16.79 11.91
N LEU A 8 66.58 16.38 12.16
CA LEU A 8 67.28 15.97 13.39
C LEU A 8 66.85 14.78 14.28
N ARG A 9 67.75 13.79 14.27
CA ARG A 9 68.15 12.89 15.36
C ARG A 9 68.66 13.70 16.57
N LEU A 10 68.52 13.19 17.81
CA LEU A 10 69.62 12.82 18.74
C LEU A 10 69.22 12.77 20.24
N PHE A 11 69.45 11.58 20.84
CA PHE A 11 69.74 11.25 22.26
C PHE A 11 68.62 11.31 23.34
N PRO A 12 68.82 10.71 24.53
CA PRO A 12 69.00 9.29 24.85
C PRO A 12 68.00 8.82 25.95
N GLN A 13 67.81 7.51 26.15
CA GLN A 13 67.06 7.00 27.31
C GLN A 13 67.88 7.06 28.60
N PRO A 14 67.24 7.21 29.77
CA PRO A 14 67.68 6.48 30.95
C PRO A 14 66.53 5.63 31.51
N MET A 15 66.81 4.33 31.61
CA MET A 15 66.15 3.44 32.56
C MET A 15 66.60 3.82 33.97
N PHE A 16 65.66 4.07 34.88
CA PHE A 16 65.86 3.89 36.32
C PHE A 16 64.67 3.13 36.90
N ASN A 17 64.89 1.83 37.12
CA ASN A 17 64.30 1.04 38.21
C ASN A 17 64.71 1.71 39.55
N LEU A 18 64.04 1.63 40.69
CA LEU A 18 62.89 0.88 41.21
C LEU A 18 62.70 1.46 42.63
N LEU A 19 61.49 1.79 43.09
CA LEU A 19 61.04 1.48 44.46
C LEU A 19 59.53 1.71 44.62
N HIS A 20 58.91 0.77 45.33
CA HIS A 20 57.46 0.55 45.47
C HIS A 20 56.73 1.64 46.27
N HIS A 21 55.62 2.15 45.73
CA HIS A 21 54.52 2.66 46.55
C HIS A 21 53.15 2.33 45.93
N LYS A 22 52.42 1.48 46.66
CA LYS A 22 51.00 1.12 46.63
C LYS A 22 50.15 1.54 45.41
N LYS A 23 49.76 0.50 44.66
CA LYS A 23 48.60 0.32 43.76
C LYS A 23 47.52 1.42 43.80
N VAL A 24 47.47 2.22 42.74
CA VAL A 24 46.20 2.71 42.18
C VAL A 24 45.96 1.91 40.90
N TYR A 25 45.02 0.98 40.96
CA TYR A 25 44.59 0.22 39.80
C TYR A 25 43.75 1.12 38.88
N GLU A 26 44.36 1.82 37.93
CA GLU A 26 43.61 2.27 36.76
C GLU A 26 43.46 1.09 35.80
N LYS A 27 42.40 0.32 36.02
CA LYS A 27 41.88 -0.57 34.98
C LYS A 27 41.44 0.32 33.82
N LYS A 28 42.28 0.49 32.80
CA LYS A 28 41.82 0.87 31.47
C LYS A 28 40.86 -0.23 31.02
N LEU A 29 39.57 -0.03 31.29
CA LEU A 29 38.54 -0.82 30.66
C LEU A 29 38.74 -0.63 29.16
N PRO A 30 38.95 -1.68 28.35
CA PRO A 30 38.81 -1.51 26.92
C PRO A 30 37.39 -1.02 26.72
N LEU A 31 37.24 0.20 26.19
CA LEU A 31 35.98 0.64 25.62
C LEU A 31 35.76 -0.21 24.38
N THR A 32 35.37 -1.48 24.58
CA THR A 32 34.60 -2.18 23.58
C THR A 32 33.29 -1.40 23.53
N PHE A 33 33.26 -0.38 22.69
CA PHE A 33 32.03 0.15 22.16
C PHE A 33 31.36 -1.04 21.46
N ARG A 34 30.56 -1.80 22.22
CA ARG A 34 29.37 -2.37 21.63
C ARG A 34 28.58 -1.16 21.19
N PHE A 35 28.61 -0.87 19.90
CA PHE A 35 27.46 -0.22 19.31
C PHE A 35 26.26 -1.04 19.80
N PRO A 36 25.26 -0.45 20.48
CA PRO A 36 23.99 -1.13 20.57
C PRO A 36 23.69 -1.54 19.12
N SER A 37 23.52 -2.84 18.88
CA SER A 37 22.86 -3.24 17.66
C SER A 37 21.59 -2.42 17.69
N LEU A 38 21.50 -1.50 16.74
CA LEU A 38 20.26 -0.80 16.49
C LEU A 38 19.40 -1.91 15.91
N GLU A 39 18.79 -2.73 16.77
CA GLU A 39 17.73 -3.64 16.36
C GLU A 39 16.82 -2.77 15.53
N GLY A 40 16.85 -2.97 14.21
CA GLY A 40 16.25 -2.07 13.25
C GLY A 40 14.75 -2.10 13.44
N LEU A 41 14.25 -1.25 14.33
CA LEU A 41 12.82 -1.01 14.53
C LEU A 41 12.29 -0.01 13.49
N GLU A 42 13.13 0.51 12.61
CA GLU A 42 12.88 1.71 11.81
C GLU A 42 12.40 1.44 10.37
N GLU A 43 12.11 0.21 9.93
CA GLU A 43 11.69 0.03 8.52
C GLU A 43 10.60 -1.02 8.24
N ARG A 44 9.77 -1.38 9.23
CA ARG A 44 8.51 -2.07 8.93
C ARG A 44 7.46 -1.06 8.46
N ILE A 45 7.60 -0.57 7.23
CA ILE A 45 6.44 -0.02 6.51
C ILE A 45 5.52 -1.22 6.26
N THR A 46 4.45 -1.35 7.05
CA THR A 46 3.40 -2.32 6.75
C THR A 46 2.62 -1.81 5.56
N PRO A 47 2.58 -2.56 4.43
CA PRO A 47 1.74 -2.19 3.30
C PRO A 47 0.29 -1.99 3.77
N ALA A 48 -0.40 -0.99 3.23
CA ALA A 48 -1.79 -0.71 3.58
C ALA A 48 -2.72 -1.57 2.72
N ASN A 49 -3.88 -1.93 3.26
CA ASN A 49 -4.93 -2.56 2.46
C ASN A 49 -5.43 -1.59 1.38
N PRO A 50 -5.69 -2.07 0.15
CA PRO A 50 -6.36 -1.25 -0.85
C PRO A 50 -7.76 -0.86 -0.37
N THR A 51 -8.26 0.28 -0.82
CA THR A 51 -9.63 0.77 -0.54
C THR A 51 -10.29 1.27 -1.83
N VAL A 52 -11.61 1.27 -1.86
CA VAL A 52 -12.37 1.91 -2.95
C VAL A 52 -12.46 3.41 -2.67
N LEU A 53 -12.02 4.21 -3.63
CA LEU A 53 -12.14 5.67 -3.57
C LEU A 53 -13.46 6.16 -4.15
N SER A 54 -13.91 5.57 -5.27
CA SER A 54 -15.15 5.99 -5.92
C SER A 54 -15.74 4.94 -6.87
N ILE A 55 -17.06 5.00 -7.05
CA ILE A 55 -17.81 4.33 -8.12
C ILE A 55 -18.70 5.38 -8.77
N LEU A 56 -18.35 5.81 -9.97
CA LEU A 56 -19.03 6.89 -10.67
C LEU A 56 -19.56 6.40 -12.01
N ARG A 57 -20.84 6.65 -12.28
CA ARG A 57 -21.40 6.40 -13.61
C ARG A 57 -20.71 7.28 -14.64
N SER A 58 -20.26 6.69 -15.74
CA SER A 58 -19.81 7.43 -16.91
C SER A 58 -21.00 8.18 -17.53
N ALA A 59 -20.76 9.42 -17.96
CA ALA A 59 -21.82 10.25 -18.55
C ALA A 59 -22.44 9.56 -19.78
N GLY A 60 -23.77 9.56 -19.85
CA GLY A 60 -24.55 8.97 -20.94
C GLY A 60 -26.03 9.31 -20.78
N THR A 61 -26.79 9.26 -21.87
CA THR A 61 -28.24 9.57 -21.87
C THR A 61 -29.03 8.50 -21.09
N SER A 62 -30.10 8.90 -20.40
CA SER A 62 -30.90 8.05 -19.51
C SER A 62 -31.61 6.87 -20.19
N ALA A 63 -31.62 6.83 -21.53
CA ALA A 63 -32.22 5.77 -22.35
C ALA A 63 -31.18 4.83 -22.97
N SER A 64 -30.06 4.59 -22.28
CA SER A 64 -29.03 3.68 -22.78
C SER A 64 -29.33 2.24 -22.38
N THR A 65 -29.25 1.31 -23.35
CA THR A 65 -29.32 -0.15 -23.12
C THR A 65 -28.14 -0.70 -22.32
N SER A 66 -27.18 0.17 -21.97
CA SER A 66 -26.04 -0.14 -21.13
C SER A 66 -25.63 1.05 -20.25
N ALA A 67 -24.90 0.76 -19.18
CA ALA A 67 -24.36 1.73 -18.24
C ALA A 67 -22.92 1.38 -17.88
N ALA A 68 -22.00 2.30 -18.08
CA ALA A 68 -20.62 2.14 -17.63
C ALA A 68 -20.41 2.90 -16.32
N TYR A 69 -19.61 2.31 -15.43
CA TYR A 69 -19.19 2.88 -14.14
C TYR A 69 -17.68 2.80 -14.03
N THR A 70 -17.05 3.91 -13.69
CA THR A 70 -15.63 3.96 -13.35
C THR A 70 -15.47 3.70 -11.86
N VAL A 71 -14.71 2.65 -11.53
CA VAL A 71 -14.33 2.27 -10.17
C VAL A 71 -12.86 2.65 -9.97
N SER A 72 -12.58 3.42 -8.93
CA SER A 72 -11.23 3.86 -8.58
C SER A 72 -10.83 3.34 -7.21
N PHE A 73 -9.61 2.81 -7.11
CA PHE A 73 -9.01 2.28 -5.89
C PHE A 73 -7.85 3.17 -5.40
N SER A 74 -7.48 3.05 -4.13
CA SER A 74 -6.36 3.80 -3.53
C SER A 74 -4.99 3.41 -4.08
N GLU A 75 -4.88 2.22 -4.66
CA GLU A 75 -3.67 1.68 -5.26
C GLU A 75 -4.02 0.65 -6.34
N SER A 76 -3.00 0.13 -7.02
CA SER A 76 -3.20 -0.92 -8.02
C SER A 76 -3.65 -2.23 -7.36
N VAL A 77 -4.77 -2.77 -7.86
CA VAL A 77 -5.32 -4.05 -7.42
C VAL A 77 -5.42 -5.03 -8.57
N THR A 78 -5.53 -6.31 -8.21
CA THR A 78 -5.77 -7.45 -9.11
C THR A 78 -6.96 -8.25 -8.59
N GLY A 79 -7.52 -9.13 -9.43
CA GLY A 79 -8.64 -9.99 -9.05
C GLY A 79 -10.02 -9.37 -9.22
N VAL A 80 -10.11 -8.13 -9.74
CA VAL A 80 -11.39 -7.48 -9.98
C VAL A 80 -12.11 -8.14 -11.16
N ASP A 81 -13.25 -8.76 -10.91
CA ASP A 81 -14.08 -9.39 -11.93
C ASP A 81 -15.59 -9.17 -11.70
N SER A 82 -16.44 -9.73 -12.57
CA SER A 82 -17.89 -9.51 -12.50
C SER A 82 -18.56 -10.07 -11.25
N SER A 83 -17.94 -11.03 -10.56
CA SER A 83 -18.47 -11.62 -9.32
C SER A 83 -18.34 -10.68 -8.12
N ASP A 84 -17.47 -9.68 -8.21
CA ASP A 84 -17.32 -8.61 -7.21
C ASP A 84 -18.41 -7.55 -7.34
N PHE A 85 -19.35 -7.69 -8.28
CA PHE A 85 -20.38 -6.69 -8.54
C PHE A 85 -21.78 -7.31 -8.59
N ASN A 86 -22.73 -6.59 -8.02
CA ASN A 86 -24.14 -6.91 -8.12
C ASN A 86 -24.95 -5.68 -8.53
N SER A 87 -25.89 -5.85 -9.46
CA SER A 87 -26.84 -4.83 -9.84
C SER A 87 -28.19 -5.08 -9.16
N THR A 88 -28.75 -4.04 -8.55
CA THR A 88 -30.10 -4.09 -7.97
C THR A 88 -31.01 -3.16 -8.73
N ALA A 89 -32.11 -3.70 -9.24
CA ALA A 89 -33.10 -2.96 -10.02
C ALA A 89 -34.38 -2.68 -9.19
N SER A 90 -35.06 -1.59 -9.50
CA SER A 90 -36.34 -1.19 -8.90
C SER A 90 -37.22 -0.51 -9.95
N GLY A 91 -38.55 -0.52 -9.78
CA GLY A 91 -39.48 0.21 -10.66
C GLY A 91 -39.84 -0.48 -12.00
N GLY A 92 -39.36 -1.69 -12.26
CA GLY A 92 -39.66 -2.45 -13.49
C GLY A 92 -38.50 -2.53 -14.48
N VAL A 93 -37.40 -1.82 -14.21
CA VAL A 93 -36.17 -1.91 -14.99
C VAL A 93 -35.51 -3.27 -14.77
N THR A 94 -34.84 -3.79 -15.80
CA THR A 94 -34.08 -5.04 -15.74
C THR A 94 -32.70 -4.85 -16.39
N SER A 95 -31.76 -5.75 -16.10
CA SER A 95 -30.44 -5.82 -16.73
C SER A 95 -30.06 -7.28 -16.99
N THR A 96 -29.24 -7.54 -18.01
CA THR A 96 -28.90 -8.91 -18.42
C THR A 96 -27.52 -9.36 -17.94
N SER A 97 -26.53 -8.47 -17.92
CA SER A 97 -25.15 -8.86 -17.60
C SER A 97 -24.31 -7.71 -17.04
N ILE A 98 -23.23 -8.08 -16.37
CA ILE A 98 -22.18 -7.19 -15.88
C ILE A 98 -20.86 -7.68 -16.48
N SER A 99 -20.07 -6.77 -17.04
CA SER A 99 -18.71 -7.04 -17.53
C SER A 99 -17.73 -6.04 -16.92
N VAL A 100 -16.52 -6.50 -16.62
CA VAL A 100 -15.45 -5.67 -16.05
C VAL A 100 -14.28 -5.58 -17.03
N SER A 101 -13.70 -4.39 -17.14
CA SER A 101 -12.50 -4.12 -17.93
C SER A 101 -11.59 -3.12 -17.21
N GLY A 102 -10.33 -3.00 -17.61
CA GLY A 102 -9.35 -2.13 -16.96
C GLY A 102 -8.30 -2.89 -16.17
N SER A 103 -7.44 -2.16 -15.46
CA SER A 103 -6.32 -2.72 -14.70
C SER A 103 -5.72 -1.68 -13.75
N GLY A 104 -4.86 -2.12 -12.83
CA GLY A 104 -4.19 -1.23 -11.90
C GLY A 104 -5.19 -0.67 -10.89
N SER A 105 -5.28 0.66 -10.77
CA SER A 105 -6.14 1.33 -9.79
C SER A 105 -7.51 1.75 -10.35
N THR A 106 -7.79 1.50 -11.63
CA THR A 106 -9.02 1.98 -12.27
C THR A 106 -9.63 0.92 -13.20
N TYR A 107 -10.91 0.67 -12.98
CA TYR A 107 -11.70 -0.31 -13.72
C TYR A 107 -12.98 0.31 -14.26
N THR A 108 -13.48 -0.22 -15.37
CA THR A 108 -14.77 0.11 -15.95
C THR A 108 -15.68 -1.10 -15.85
N VAL A 109 -16.80 -0.92 -15.14
CA VAL A 109 -17.85 -1.91 -14.97
C VAL A 109 -19.04 -1.52 -15.84
N THR A 110 -19.43 -2.40 -16.76
CA THR A 110 -20.53 -2.16 -17.69
C THR A 110 -21.70 -3.08 -17.38
N ILE A 111 -22.85 -2.50 -17.06
CA ILE A 111 -24.14 -3.19 -16.99
C ILE A 111 -24.77 -3.12 -18.38
N SER A 112 -25.17 -4.26 -18.95
CA SER A 112 -25.76 -4.34 -20.30
C SER A 112 -27.15 -4.96 -20.31
N GLY A 113 -27.89 -4.73 -21.40
CA GLY A 113 -29.24 -5.27 -21.59
C GLY A 113 -30.26 -4.58 -20.69
N ILE A 114 -30.10 -3.26 -20.49
CA ILE A 114 -30.97 -2.46 -19.64
C ILE A 114 -32.27 -2.15 -20.40
N THR A 115 -33.40 -2.53 -19.81
CA THR A 115 -34.73 -2.30 -20.38
C THR A 115 -35.76 -1.97 -19.31
N GLY A 116 -36.85 -1.31 -19.68
CA GLY A 116 -37.89 -0.86 -18.76
C GLY A 116 -37.54 0.47 -18.08
N THR A 117 -38.42 0.89 -17.17
CA THR A 117 -38.29 2.15 -16.43
C THR A 117 -38.06 1.86 -14.95
N GLY A 118 -37.40 2.75 -14.23
CA GLY A 118 -37.06 2.57 -12.83
C GLY A 118 -35.61 2.89 -12.53
N SER A 119 -35.01 2.26 -11.52
CA SER A 119 -33.63 2.58 -11.11
C SER A 119 -32.76 1.35 -11.01
N ILE A 120 -31.50 1.46 -11.48
CA ILE A 120 -30.45 0.45 -11.25
C ILE A 120 -29.40 1.04 -10.32
N SER A 121 -29.01 0.28 -9.31
CA SER A 121 -27.82 0.54 -8.49
C SER A 121 -26.75 -0.51 -8.73
N LEU A 122 -25.48 -0.10 -8.83
CA LEU A 122 -24.33 -1.00 -8.83
C LEU A 122 -23.71 -1.05 -7.44
N ASN A 123 -23.47 -2.25 -6.93
CA ASN A 123 -22.82 -2.49 -5.63
C ASN A 123 -21.56 -3.33 -5.82
N LEU A 124 -20.47 -2.94 -5.16
CA LEU A 124 -19.27 -3.78 -5.02
C LEU A 124 -19.45 -4.71 -3.82
N ILE A 125 -19.23 -6.00 -4.04
CA ILE A 125 -19.27 -7.07 -3.04
C ILE A 125 -17.85 -7.61 -2.89
N ASP A 126 -17.23 -7.31 -1.76
CA ASP A 126 -15.90 -7.83 -1.46
C ASP A 126 -15.99 -9.30 -1.01
N ASN A 127 -15.35 -10.18 -1.77
CA ASN A 127 -15.24 -11.62 -1.55
C ASN A 127 -13.79 -12.04 -1.22
N ASP A 128 -12.93 -11.09 -0.84
CA ASP A 128 -11.50 -11.28 -0.55
C ASP A 128 -10.64 -11.67 -1.78
N THR A 129 -11.13 -11.52 -3.01
CA THR A 129 -10.33 -11.78 -4.23
C THR A 129 -9.59 -10.54 -4.75
N ILE A 130 -10.12 -9.34 -4.50
CA ILE A 130 -9.49 -8.07 -4.88
C ILE A 130 -8.30 -7.79 -3.96
N LYS A 131 -7.08 -7.83 -4.50
CA LYS A 131 -5.84 -7.72 -3.72
C LYS A 131 -4.81 -6.79 -4.34
N ASN A 132 -3.98 -6.18 -3.50
CA ASN A 132 -2.78 -5.47 -3.95
C ASN A 132 -1.60 -6.44 -4.21
N SER A 133 -0.46 -5.88 -4.63
CA SER A 133 0.76 -6.65 -4.89
C SER A 133 1.35 -7.32 -3.64
N ALA A 134 1.03 -6.83 -2.44
CA ALA A 134 1.39 -7.43 -1.16
C ALA A 134 0.40 -8.54 -0.72
N SER A 135 -0.55 -8.93 -1.59
CA SER A 135 -1.60 -9.94 -1.32
C SER A 135 -2.59 -9.56 -0.21
N GLN A 136 -2.73 -8.27 0.08
CA GLN A 136 -3.72 -7.77 1.03
C GLN A 136 -5.05 -7.52 0.34
N SER A 137 -6.13 -8.08 0.90
CA SER A 137 -7.49 -7.87 0.42
C SER A 137 -7.93 -6.42 0.56
N LEU A 138 -8.86 -6.01 -0.31
CA LEU A 138 -9.62 -4.78 -0.24
C LEU A 138 -10.22 -4.60 1.17
N GLY A 139 -10.02 -3.43 1.78
CA GLY A 139 -10.51 -3.11 3.13
C GLY A 139 -9.88 -3.92 4.29
N GLY A 140 -9.38 -5.12 4.05
CA GLY A 140 -8.95 -6.09 5.06
C GLY A 140 -9.76 -7.39 4.98
N THR A 141 -9.19 -8.50 5.45
CA THR A 141 -9.84 -9.82 5.38
C THR A 141 -11.11 -9.89 6.22
N ASN A 142 -12.17 -10.50 5.70
CA ASN A 142 -13.46 -10.70 6.39
C ASN A 142 -14.18 -9.39 6.80
N LEU A 143 -13.89 -8.26 6.16
CA LEU A 143 -14.72 -7.07 6.32
C LEU A 143 -15.88 -7.14 5.31
N PRO A 144 -17.14 -7.29 5.76
CA PRO A 144 -18.27 -7.21 4.84
C PRO A 144 -18.25 -5.83 4.18
N GLY A 145 -18.20 -5.85 2.84
CA GLY A 145 -17.83 -4.73 1.99
C GLY A 145 -18.45 -3.40 2.39
N ILE A 146 -17.59 -2.38 2.40
CA ILE A 146 -18.02 -0.99 2.23
C ILE A 146 -18.85 -0.90 0.94
N SER A 147 -20.17 -0.82 1.08
CA SER A 147 -21.10 -0.73 -0.04
C SER A 147 -21.01 0.66 -0.66
N PHE A 148 -20.28 0.77 -1.76
CA PHE A 148 -20.38 1.94 -2.63
C PHE A 148 -21.49 1.67 -3.63
N SER A 149 -22.57 2.45 -3.54
CA SER A 149 -23.72 2.34 -4.43
C SER A 149 -23.81 3.57 -5.32
N SER A 150 -23.94 3.35 -6.63
CA SER A 150 -24.29 4.41 -7.59
C SER A 150 -25.64 4.08 -8.21
N LYS A 151 -26.65 4.93 -7.97
CA LYS A 151 -28.02 4.78 -8.47
C LYS A 151 -28.20 5.56 -9.78
N THR A 152 -28.94 5.01 -10.73
CA THR A 152 -29.36 5.71 -11.94
C THR A 152 -30.81 5.41 -12.28
N ASP A 153 -31.54 6.45 -12.68
CA ASP A 153 -32.94 6.37 -13.08
C ASP A 153 -33.07 6.28 -14.62
N TYR A 154 -33.95 5.40 -15.06
CA TYR A 154 -34.30 5.06 -16.44
C TYR A 154 -35.79 5.36 -16.65
N SER A 155 -36.12 6.01 -17.76
CA SER A 155 -37.47 6.48 -18.12
C SER A 155 -37.85 6.06 -19.53
#